data_AF-A0ABD1XZD1-F1
#
_entry.id   AF-A0ABD1XZD1-F1
#
_cell.length_a   1.000
_cell.length_b   1.000
_cell.length_c   1.000
_cell.angle_alpha   90.00
_cell.angle_beta   90.00
_cell.angle_gamma   90.00
#
_symmetry.space_group_name_H-M   'P 1'
#
loop_
_entity.id
_entity.type
_entity.pdbx_description
1 polymer ?
#
loop_
_entity_poly.entity_id
_entity_poly.type
_entity_poly.pdbx_seq_one_letter_code
_entity_poly.pdbx_strand_id
1 'polypeptide(L)'
;MEEYMKKRVRSSARCGCLAMIQIEQKFVYGTEKWQVIKHVLEHNHDLLTSVEVRCLPAYRLISEEERRKILKYMKAGLRTSDMISLVHVEAAVELTFTHVDVKNFLLRASVVDQGCYHDATEVLKTLKDKCDRDSDFFFDFTVDEEGRLENLLWVHNKAKSAAGRFGDVVVFDTSYQLNQYQMQFGFFVGINNHGQSILTGAGLLWNEIT
;
A
#
# COMPACT_ATOMS: atom_id res chain seq x y z
N MET A 1 8.81 -1.45 -30.63
CA MET A 1 7.42 -1.56 -30.12
C MET A 1 7.42 -0.84 -28.79
N GLU A 2 6.92 0.40 -28.75
CA GLU A 2 7.01 1.26 -27.55
C GLU A 2 5.99 0.85 -26.49
N GLU A 3 6.48 0.58 -25.29
CA GLU A 3 5.69 0.23 -24.10
C GLU A 3 4.79 1.40 -23.68
N TYR A 4 3.48 1.19 -23.78
CA TYR A 4 2.48 2.16 -23.37
C TYR A 4 2.31 2.12 -21.84
N MET A 5 3.17 2.84 -21.12
CA MET A 5 3.02 3.06 -19.67
C MET A 5 1.70 3.78 -19.37
N LYS A 6 0.67 3.05 -18.93
CA LYS A 6 -0.62 3.61 -18.48
C LYS A 6 -0.38 4.60 -17.33
N LYS A 7 -0.34 5.90 -17.66
CA LYS A 7 -0.32 6.98 -16.67
C LYS A 7 -1.65 6.98 -15.91
N ARG A 8 -1.59 7.01 -14.57
CA ARG A 8 -2.75 7.23 -13.70
C ARG A 8 -3.54 8.43 -14.19
N VAL A 9 -4.84 8.26 -14.44
CA VAL A 9 -5.78 9.35 -14.71
C VAL A 9 -5.88 10.18 -13.44
N ARG A 10 -5.09 11.26 -13.36
CA ARG A 10 -5.23 12.28 -12.32
C ARG A 10 -6.10 13.37 -12.91
N SER A 11 -7.12 13.81 -12.17
CA SER A 11 -7.86 15.06 -12.43
C SER A 11 -7.02 16.31 -12.13
N SER A 12 -5.74 16.27 -12.49
CA SER A 12 -4.91 17.47 -12.51
C SER A 12 -5.37 18.25 -13.73
N ALA A 13 -6.27 19.22 -13.50
CA ALA A 13 -6.54 20.27 -14.46
C ALA A 13 -5.27 21.11 -14.57
N ARG A 14 -4.30 20.66 -15.37
CA ARG A 14 -3.19 21.52 -15.79
C ARG A 14 -3.82 22.62 -16.65
N CYS A 15 -4.20 23.72 -16.02
CA CYS A 15 -4.82 24.89 -16.64
C CYS A 15 -3.84 25.70 -17.51
N GLY A 16 -2.64 25.19 -17.76
CA GLY A 16 -1.62 25.89 -18.54
C GLY A 16 -1.10 27.17 -17.87
N CYS A 17 -1.21 27.28 -16.55
CA CYS A 17 -0.72 28.44 -15.80
C CYS A 17 0.79 28.63 -16.03
N LEU A 18 1.19 29.84 -16.41
CA LEU A 18 2.59 30.20 -16.67
C LEU A 18 3.30 30.79 -15.44
N ALA A 19 2.60 30.86 -14.30
CA ALA A 19 3.18 31.32 -13.04
C ALA A 19 4.38 30.46 -12.66
N MET A 20 5.52 31.09 -12.41
CA MET A 20 6.78 30.40 -12.15
C MET A 20 7.76 31.28 -11.38
N ILE A 21 8.60 30.62 -10.58
CA ILE A 21 9.79 31.21 -9.98
C ILE A 21 10.98 30.39 -10.45
N GLN A 22 11.96 31.06 -11.08
CA GLN A 22 13.23 30.45 -11.47
C GLN A 22 14.33 31.01 -10.59
N ILE A 23 15.01 30.11 -9.87
CA ILE A 23 16.11 30.43 -8.98
C ILE A 23 17.37 29.76 -9.54
N GLU A 24 18.46 30.51 -9.62
CA GLU A 24 19.78 30.01 -10.04
C GLU A 24 20.80 30.33 -8.96
N GLN A 25 21.77 29.43 -8.78
CA GLN A 25 22.90 29.64 -7.91
C GLN A 25 24.03 30.29 -8.71
N LYS A 26 24.46 31.49 -8.30
CA LYS A 26 25.56 32.23 -8.94
C LYS A 26 26.69 32.46 -7.95
N PHE A 27 27.92 32.35 -8.46
CA PHE A 27 29.11 32.76 -7.73
C PHE A 27 29.32 34.26 -7.92
N VAL A 28 29.14 35.03 -6.85
CA VAL A 28 29.27 36.49 -6.87
C VAL A 28 30.26 36.91 -5.79
N TYR A 29 31.35 37.58 -6.20
CA TYR A 29 32.45 38.00 -5.32
C TYR A 29 33.02 36.87 -4.43
N GLY A 30 33.18 35.65 -4.98
CA GLY A 30 33.74 34.51 -4.24
C GLY A 30 32.79 33.83 -3.24
N THR A 31 31.50 34.17 -3.26
CA THR A 31 30.46 33.51 -2.45
C THR A 31 29.33 32.98 -3.32
N GLU A 32 28.85 31.77 -3.01
CA GLU A 32 27.65 31.20 -3.62
C GLU A 32 26.41 31.93 -3.12
N LYS A 33 25.63 32.50 -4.05
CA LYS A 33 24.37 33.17 -3.74
C LYS A 33 23.27 32.63 -4.63
N TRP A 34 22.09 32.40 -4.04
CA TRP A 34 20.88 32.08 -4.77
C TRP A 34 20.22 33.37 -5.24
N GLN A 35 19.96 33.48 -6.54
CA GLN A 35 19.29 34.63 -7.14
C GLN A 35 18.03 34.18 -7.89
N VAL A 36 16.95 34.92 -7.71
CA VAL A 36 15.74 34.77 -8.53
C VAL A 36 15.97 35.45 -9.87
N ILE A 37 15.91 34.70 -10.97
CA ILE A 37 16.14 35.20 -12.34
C ILE A 37 14.84 35.55 -13.04
N LYS A 38 13.81 34.74 -12.80
CA LYS A 38 12.51 34.92 -13.44
C LYS A 38 11.43 34.74 -12.40
N HIS A 39 10.48 35.66 -12.42
CA HIS A 39 9.35 35.66 -11.50
C HIS A 39 8.10 36.06 -12.29
N VAL A 40 7.18 35.12 -12.47
CA VAL A 40 5.87 35.34 -13.11
C VAL A 40 4.82 35.07 -12.04
N LEU A 41 4.17 36.13 -11.57
CA LEU A 41 3.16 36.10 -10.50
C LEU A 41 1.73 35.96 -11.03
N GLU A 42 1.51 36.20 -12.31
CA GLU A 42 0.16 36.18 -12.89
C GLU A 42 -0.34 34.75 -13.01
N HIS A 43 -1.49 34.49 -12.41
CA HIS A 43 -2.21 33.24 -12.50
C HIS A 43 -3.41 33.39 -13.42
N ASN A 44 -3.76 32.31 -14.13
CA ASN A 44 -4.96 32.23 -14.96
C ASN A 44 -6.10 31.46 -14.25
N HIS A 45 -6.00 31.30 -12.94
CA HIS A 45 -6.95 30.61 -12.08
C HIS A 45 -6.92 31.22 -10.68
N ASP A 46 -7.97 31.01 -9.90
CA ASP A 46 -8.00 31.44 -8.51
C ASP A 46 -6.96 30.68 -7.68
N LEU A 47 -6.38 31.39 -6.71
CA LEU A 47 -5.49 30.80 -5.72
C LEU A 47 -6.32 30.09 -4.66
N LEU A 48 -5.79 28.97 -4.16
CA LEU A 48 -6.41 28.23 -3.07
C LEU A 48 -6.48 29.09 -1.81
N THR A 49 -7.61 29.02 -1.11
CA THR A 49 -7.77 29.65 0.19
C THR A 49 -6.85 28.99 1.23
N SER A 50 -6.62 29.66 2.37
CA SER A 50 -5.83 29.09 3.47
C SER A 50 -6.37 27.74 3.97
N VAL A 51 -7.70 27.56 3.90
CA VAL A 51 -8.39 26.32 4.26
C VAL A 51 -8.17 25.22 3.21
N GLU A 52 -8.02 25.57 1.94
CA GLU A 52 -7.78 24.57 0.88
C GLU A 52 -6.30 24.20 0.75
N VAL A 53 -5.39 25.16 1.01
CA VAL A 53 -3.93 24.95 0.97
C VAL A 53 -3.51 23.85 1.94
N ARG A 54 -4.14 23.74 3.11
CA ARG A 54 -3.84 22.70 4.10
C ARG A 54 -4.04 21.28 3.58
N CYS A 55 -4.93 21.09 2.59
CA CYS A 55 -5.26 19.80 2.01
C CYS A 55 -4.24 19.37 0.93
N LEU A 56 -3.34 20.28 0.53
CA LEU A 56 -2.27 19.95 -0.40
C LEU A 56 -1.26 19.01 0.27
N PRO A 57 -0.71 18.03 -0.47
CA PRO A 57 0.23 17.04 0.07
C PRO A 57 1.40 17.63 0.87
N ALA A 58 1.90 18.82 0.51
CA ALA A 58 3.00 19.48 1.21
C ALA A 58 2.64 19.98 2.62
N TYR A 59 1.34 20.22 2.87
CA TYR A 59 0.83 20.76 4.14
C TYR A 59 0.03 19.72 4.95
N ARG A 60 -0.21 18.52 4.40
CA ARG A 60 -0.84 17.39 5.11
C ARG A 60 0.15 16.69 6.05
N LEU A 61 0.49 17.37 7.14
CA LEU A 61 1.39 16.88 8.16
C LEU A 61 0.62 16.42 9.40
N ILE A 62 0.96 15.24 9.90
CA ILE A 62 0.52 14.75 11.22
C ILE A 62 1.62 15.11 12.22
N SER A 63 1.32 15.95 13.19
CA SER A 63 2.25 16.35 14.25
C SER A 63 2.65 15.17 15.14
N GLU A 64 3.78 15.27 15.82
CA GLU A 64 4.24 14.20 16.73
C GLU A 64 3.27 13.94 17.89
N GLU A 65 2.57 14.97 18.37
CA GLU A 65 1.56 14.79 19.41
C GLU A 65 0.35 14.00 18.90
N GLU A 66 -0.15 14.34 17.70
CA GLU A 66 -1.24 13.61 17.05
C GLU A 66 -0.85 12.18 16.74
N ARG A 67 0.39 11.94 16.26
CA ARG A 67 0.93 10.59 16.03
C ARG A 67 0.89 9.75 17.30
N ARG A 68 1.34 10.30 18.43
CA ARG A 68 1.32 9.61 19.73
C ARG A 68 -0.11 9.26 20.16
N LYS A 69 -1.08 10.17 19.95
CA LYS A 69 -2.50 9.90 20.24
C LYS A 69 -3.06 8.81 19.33
N ILE A 70 -2.82 8.90 18.03
CA ILE A 70 -3.24 7.89 17.04
C ILE A 70 -2.69 6.52 17.41
N LEU A 71 -1.42 6.40 17.78
CA LEU A 71 -0.83 5.14 18.22
C LEU A 71 -1.46 4.61 19.51
N LYS A 72 -1.78 5.49 20.46
CA LYS A 72 -2.49 5.12 21.69
C LYS A 72 -3.86 4.53 21.39
N TYR A 73 -4.63 5.16 20.51
CA TYR A 73 -5.96 4.66 20.14
C TYR A 73 -5.89 3.39 19.30
N MET A 74 -4.88 3.25 18.44
CA MET A 74 -4.63 2.02 17.70
C MET A 74 -4.37 0.85 18.66
N LYS A 75 -3.51 1.03 19.67
CA LYS A 75 -3.25 0.02 20.70
C LYS A 75 -4.50 -0.34 21.53
N ALA A 76 -5.47 0.56 21.60
CA ALA A 76 -6.78 0.30 22.21
C ALA A 76 -7.80 -0.35 21.25
N GLY A 77 -7.41 -0.64 20.00
CA GLY A 77 -8.24 -1.34 19.02
C GLY A 77 -9.27 -0.48 18.28
N LEU A 78 -9.12 0.85 18.30
CA LEU A 78 -10.07 1.74 17.63
C LEU A 78 -9.90 1.71 16.11
N ARG A 79 -11.02 1.86 15.39
CA ARG A 79 -11.02 2.02 13.93
C ARG A 79 -10.44 3.38 13.55
N THR A 80 -9.85 3.48 12.36
CA THR A 80 -9.23 4.72 11.86
C THR A 80 -10.20 5.91 11.84
N SER A 81 -11.47 5.68 11.53
CA SER A 81 -12.52 6.70 11.64
C SER A 81 -12.63 7.27 13.05
N ASP A 82 -12.71 6.38 14.04
CA ASP A 82 -12.95 6.73 15.44
C ASP A 82 -11.73 7.46 16.02
N MET A 83 -10.53 7.02 15.64
CA MET A 83 -9.27 7.70 15.99
C MET A 83 -9.24 9.14 15.47
N ILE A 84 -9.61 9.36 14.20
CA ILE A 84 -9.61 10.70 13.60
C ILE A 84 -10.63 11.60 14.27
N SER A 85 -11.83 11.08 14.55
CA SER A 85 -12.87 11.83 15.27
C SER A 85 -12.40 12.27 16.66
N LEU A 86 -11.73 11.40 17.40
CA LEU A 86 -11.19 11.75 18.72
C LEU A 86 -10.08 12.79 18.64
N VAL A 87 -9.13 12.63 17.71
CA VAL A 87 -8.07 13.61 17.50
C VAL A 87 -8.66 14.97 17.08
N HIS A 88 -9.70 14.98 16.26
CA HIS A 88 -10.39 16.20 15.84
C HIS A 88 -11.06 16.92 17.02
N VAL A 89 -11.79 16.18 17.87
CA VAL A 89 -12.43 16.74 19.06
C VAL A 89 -11.39 17.33 20.02
N GLU A 90 -10.22 16.69 20.16
CA GLU A 90 -9.15 17.17 21.03
C GLU A 90 -8.32 18.32 20.45
N ALA A 91 -8.19 18.42 19.12
CA ALA A 91 -7.29 19.36 18.49
C ALA A 91 -7.74 20.82 18.60
N ALA A 92 -9.01 21.09 18.95
CA ALA A 92 -9.65 22.41 19.00
C ALA A 92 -9.55 23.26 17.69
N VAL A 93 -8.87 22.71 16.68
CA VAL A 93 -8.61 23.23 15.36
C VAL A 93 -8.92 22.10 14.40
N GLU A 94 -9.38 22.46 13.21
CA GLU A 94 -9.66 21.49 12.16
C GLU A 94 -8.37 20.74 11.77
N LEU A 95 -8.47 19.51 11.28
CA LEU A 95 -7.27 18.68 11.00
C LEU A 95 -6.66 19.00 9.64
N THR A 96 -5.35 18.86 9.52
CA THR A 96 -4.60 19.05 8.26
C THR A 96 -4.44 17.76 7.47
N PHE A 97 -4.72 16.60 8.05
CA PHE A 97 -4.49 15.30 7.44
C PHE A 97 -5.79 14.53 7.19
N THR A 98 -5.73 13.61 6.24
CA THR A 98 -6.89 12.81 5.82
C THR A 98 -6.86 11.41 6.41
N HIS A 99 -7.97 10.68 6.25
CA HIS A 99 -8.04 9.26 6.61
C HIS A 99 -6.95 8.40 5.95
N VAL A 100 -6.59 8.72 4.70
CA VAL A 100 -5.53 8.03 3.97
C VAL A 100 -4.17 8.28 4.62
N ASP A 101 -3.93 9.48 5.12
CA ASP A 101 -2.67 9.85 5.76
C ASP A 101 -2.49 9.11 7.09
N VAL A 102 -3.55 8.99 7.91
CA VAL A 102 -3.53 8.20 9.15
C VAL A 102 -3.31 6.72 8.85
N LYS A 103 -3.98 6.16 7.83
CA LYS A 103 -3.76 4.77 7.42
C LYS A 103 -2.31 4.54 6.99
N ASN A 104 -1.76 5.43 6.16
CA ASN A 104 -0.36 5.34 5.72
C ASN A 104 0.62 5.49 6.89
N PHE A 105 0.33 6.38 7.84
CA PHE A 105 1.13 6.53 9.05
C PHE A 105 1.11 5.25 9.89
N LEU A 106 -0.07 4.69 10.17
CA LEU A 106 -0.21 3.45 10.93
C LEU A 106 0.48 2.28 10.25
N LEU A 107 0.36 2.17 8.93
CA LEU A 107 1.08 1.16 8.14
C LEU A 107 2.61 1.32 8.27
N ARG A 108 3.14 2.54 8.33
CA ARG A 108 4.57 2.77 8.56
C ARG A 108 4.97 2.52 10.00
N ALA A 109 4.12 2.86 10.95
CA ALA A 109 4.39 2.71 12.38
C ALA A 109 4.33 1.23 12.81
N SER A 110 3.45 0.42 12.22
CA SER A 110 3.40 -1.03 12.45
C SER A 110 4.69 -1.72 12.03
N VAL A 111 5.35 -1.24 10.97
CA VAL A 111 6.67 -1.74 10.52
C VAL A 111 7.77 -1.43 11.54
N VAL A 112 7.63 -0.36 12.32
CA VAL A 112 8.66 0.12 13.26
C VAL A 112 8.46 -0.42 14.68
N ASP A 113 7.21 -0.59 15.15
CA ASP A 113 6.91 -0.96 16.55
C ASP A 113 6.78 -2.49 16.78
N GLN A 114 6.61 -3.30 15.72
CA GLN A 114 6.49 -4.76 15.86
C GLN A 114 7.22 -5.48 14.73
N GLY A 115 8.17 -6.32 15.12
CA GLY A 115 9.01 -7.10 14.22
C GLY A 115 8.18 -7.85 13.17
N CYS A 116 8.56 -7.62 11.91
CA CYS A 116 8.07 -8.28 10.70
C CYS A 116 8.09 -9.82 10.74
N TYR A 117 8.64 -10.41 11.81
CA TYR A 117 8.67 -11.85 12.06
C TYR A 117 7.30 -12.42 12.46
N HIS A 118 6.39 -11.65 13.05
CA HIS A 118 5.15 -12.24 13.59
C HIS A 118 4.10 -12.53 12.53
N ASP A 119 3.90 -11.65 11.54
CA ASP A 119 2.84 -11.79 10.53
C ASP A 119 3.01 -13.08 9.71
N ALA A 120 4.22 -13.35 9.21
CA ALA A 120 4.51 -14.58 8.48
C ALA A 120 4.38 -15.82 9.39
N THR A 121 4.84 -15.74 10.63
CA THR A 121 4.76 -16.84 11.59
C THR A 121 3.31 -17.19 11.94
N GLU A 122 2.44 -16.20 12.09
CA GLU A 122 1.02 -16.39 12.40
C GLU A 122 0.23 -16.95 11.21
N VAL A 123 0.58 -16.52 9.98
CA VAL A 123 0.05 -17.13 8.75
C VAL A 123 0.47 -18.59 8.65
N LEU A 124 1.76 -18.90 8.84
CA LEU A 124 2.28 -20.27 8.79
C LEU A 124 1.64 -21.16 9.86
N LYS A 125 1.46 -20.63 11.09
CA LYS A 125 0.75 -21.34 12.16
C LYS A 125 -0.70 -21.65 11.77
N THR A 126 -1.40 -20.67 11.21
CA THR A 126 -2.79 -20.86 10.76
C THR A 126 -2.90 -21.91 9.65
N LEU A 127 -1.95 -21.93 8.71
CA LEU A 127 -1.90 -22.91 7.63
C LEU A 127 -1.57 -24.31 8.14
N LYS A 128 -0.64 -24.41 9.10
CA LYS A 128 -0.34 -25.66 9.80
C LYS A 128 -1.55 -26.21 10.54
N ASP A 129 -2.23 -25.38 11.32
CA ASP A 129 -3.46 -25.76 12.02
C ASP A 129 -4.56 -26.22 11.04
N LYS A 130 -4.60 -25.69 9.81
CA LYS A 130 -5.54 -26.15 8.76
C LYS A 130 -5.11 -27.49 8.17
N CYS A 131 -3.81 -27.68 7.92
CA CYS A 131 -3.24 -28.93 7.44
C CYS A 131 -3.45 -30.08 8.45
N ASP A 132 -3.32 -29.79 9.75
CA ASP A 132 -3.52 -30.80 10.81
C ASP A 132 -5.00 -31.21 10.95
N ARG A 133 -5.94 -30.33 10.61
CA ARG A 133 -7.38 -30.61 10.64
C ARG A 133 -7.89 -31.27 9.36
N ASP A 134 -7.22 -31.08 8.24
CA ASP A 134 -7.68 -31.49 6.92
C ASP A 134 -6.52 -32.04 6.09
N SER A 135 -6.48 -33.37 5.90
CA SER A 135 -5.43 -34.07 5.16
C SER A 135 -5.40 -33.72 3.67
N ASP A 136 -6.46 -33.14 3.13
CA ASP A 136 -6.52 -32.69 1.74
C ASP A 136 -6.05 -31.25 1.57
N PHE A 137 -5.87 -30.51 2.66
CA PHE A 137 -5.19 -29.21 2.66
C PHE A 137 -3.68 -29.40 2.55
N PHE A 138 -3.03 -28.58 1.72
CA PHE A 138 -1.59 -28.62 1.53
C PHE A 138 -1.04 -27.21 1.52
N PHE A 139 0.15 -27.01 2.11
CA PHE A 139 0.89 -25.76 1.99
C PHE A 139 2.40 -26.04 2.02
N ASP A 140 3.16 -25.15 1.40
CA ASP A 140 4.61 -25.20 1.37
C ASP A 140 5.19 -23.77 1.31
N PHE A 141 6.42 -23.59 1.77
CA PHE A 141 7.06 -22.28 1.84
C PHE A 141 8.59 -22.33 1.78
N THR A 142 9.20 -21.24 1.29
CA THR A 142 10.65 -21.02 1.34
C THR A 142 10.98 -19.82 2.22
N VAL A 143 12.18 -19.83 2.78
CA VAL A 143 12.74 -18.72 3.55
C VAL A 143 14.08 -18.30 2.96
N ASP A 144 14.39 -17.01 3.03
CA ASP A 144 15.68 -16.47 2.59
C ASP A 144 16.81 -16.72 3.60
N GLU A 145 18.01 -16.25 3.26
CA GLU A 145 19.22 -16.39 4.10
C GLU A 145 19.08 -15.71 5.47
N GLU A 146 18.20 -14.71 5.59
CA GLU A 146 17.89 -14.02 6.84
C GLU A 146 16.68 -14.64 7.58
N GLY A 147 16.13 -15.74 7.08
CA GLY A 147 15.00 -16.46 7.70
C GLY A 147 13.65 -15.77 7.51
N ARG A 148 13.51 -14.89 6.52
CA ARG A 148 12.25 -14.23 6.17
C ARG A 148 11.50 -15.07 5.14
N LEU A 149 10.17 -15.06 5.21
CA LEU A 149 9.31 -15.78 4.27
C LEU A 149 9.49 -15.21 2.85
N GLU A 150 9.93 -16.05 1.92
CA GLU A 150 10.23 -15.66 0.54
C GLU A 150 9.11 -16.10 -0.41
N ASN A 151 8.70 -17.36 -0.33
CA ASN A 151 7.57 -17.89 -1.11
C ASN A 151 6.63 -18.67 -0.19
N LEU A 152 5.34 -18.58 -0.43
CA LEU A 152 4.31 -19.34 0.28
C LEU A 152 3.27 -19.80 -0.72
N LEU A 153 2.93 -21.07 -0.72
CA LEU A 153 1.85 -21.63 -1.52
C LEU A 153 0.92 -22.45 -0.64
N TRP A 154 -0.39 -22.35 -0.85
CA TRP A 154 -1.35 -23.26 -0.24
C TRP A 154 -2.44 -23.66 -1.22
N VAL A 155 -2.92 -24.88 -1.04
CA VAL A 155 -3.92 -25.54 -1.86
C VAL A 155 -5.08 -25.93 -0.96
N HIS A 156 -6.28 -25.50 -1.33
CA HIS A 156 -7.49 -25.81 -0.57
C HIS A 156 -7.87 -27.30 -0.74
N ASN A 157 -8.45 -27.89 0.30
CA ASN A 157 -8.94 -29.27 0.31
C ASN A 157 -9.82 -29.66 -0.89
N LYS A 158 -10.68 -28.74 -1.35
CA LYS A 158 -11.55 -28.95 -2.51
C LYS A 158 -10.80 -28.97 -3.84
N ALA A 159 -9.55 -28.51 -3.88
CA ALA A 159 -8.74 -28.45 -5.08
C ALA A 159 -8.28 -29.81 -5.56
N LYS A 160 -7.87 -30.71 -4.67
CA LYS A 160 -7.45 -32.09 -5.06
C LYS A 160 -8.60 -32.84 -5.72
N SER A 161 -9.78 -32.80 -5.11
CA SER A 161 -10.98 -33.45 -5.65
C SER A 161 -11.49 -32.76 -6.92
N ALA A 162 -11.37 -31.44 -7.03
CA ALA A 162 -11.71 -30.70 -8.24
C ALA A 162 -10.71 -30.95 -9.38
N ALA A 163 -9.41 -31.02 -9.11
CA ALA A 163 -8.38 -31.33 -10.10
C ALA A 163 -8.53 -32.75 -10.66
N GLY A 164 -8.87 -33.72 -9.81
CA GLY A 164 -9.14 -35.10 -10.27
C GLY A 164 -10.43 -35.25 -11.08
N ARG A 165 -11.38 -34.31 -10.99
CA ARG A 165 -12.70 -34.37 -11.65
C ARG A 165 -12.88 -33.40 -12.81
N PHE A 166 -12.18 -32.28 -12.78
CA PHE A 166 -12.37 -31.10 -13.64
C PHE A 166 -11.04 -30.48 -14.06
N GLY A 167 -9.94 -31.26 -14.03
CA GLY A 167 -8.56 -30.79 -14.23
C GLY A 167 -8.21 -30.29 -15.64
N ASP A 168 -9.18 -30.19 -16.55
CA ASP A 168 -8.96 -29.81 -17.95
C ASP A 168 -8.66 -28.30 -18.10
N VAL A 169 -9.10 -27.46 -17.15
CA VAL A 169 -8.88 -26.01 -17.19
C VAL A 169 -8.54 -25.45 -15.81
N VAL A 170 -7.28 -25.03 -15.64
CA VAL A 170 -6.81 -24.24 -14.50
C VAL A 170 -6.37 -22.87 -15.01
N VAL A 171 -6.99 -21.82 -14.47
CA VAL A 171 -6.60 -20.42 -14.71
C VAL A 171 -5.74 -19.97 -13.54
N PHE A 172 -4.54 -19.48 -13.85
CA PHE A 172 -3.66 -18.82 -12.90
C PHE A 172 -3.68 -17.33 -13.19
N ASP A 173 -4.02 -16.52 -12.19
CA ASP A 173 -3.98 -15.07 -12.27
C ASP A 173 -3.09 -14.52 -11.15
N THR A 174 -2.10 -13.72 -11.54
CA THR A 174 -1.25 -12.98 -10.60
C THR A 174 -1.77 -11.55 -10.49
N SER A 175 -2.36 -11.24 -9.34
CA SER A 175 -2.68 -9.87 -9.02
C SER A 175 -1.40 -9.13 -8.61
N TYR A 176 -1.03 -8.12 -9.41
CA TYR A 176 0.19 -7.35 -9.26
C TYR A 176 0.30 -6.72 -7.86
N GLN A 177 1.41 -7.00 -7.17
CA GLN A 177 1.92 -6.39 -5.92
C GLN A 177 0.85 -5.76 -5.01
N LEU A 178 0.13 -6.60 -4.27
CA LEU A 178 -0.97 -6.16 -3.41
C LEU A 178 -0.56 -5.88 -1.94
N ASN A 179 0.64 -6.28 -1.52
CA ASN A 179 1.02 -6.22 -0.11
C ASN A 179 2.21 -5.29 0.19
N GLN A 180 2.31 -4.90 1.45
CA GLN A 180 3.37 -4.01 1.98
C GLN A 180 4.79 -4.59 1.87
N TYR A 181 4.90 -5.88 1.57
CA TYR A 181 6.15 -6.61 1.38
C TYR A 181 6.58 -6.68 -0.08
N GLN A 182 5.85 -6.00 -0.99
CA GLN A 182 6.08 -6.05 -2.43
C GLN A 182 6.00 -7.47 -3.03
N MET A 183 5.42 -8.42 -2.29
CA MET A 183 5.18 -9.76 -2.80
C MET A 183 3.99 -9.74 -3.75
N GLN A 184 4.10 -10.56 -4.79
CA GLN A 184 3.01 -10.82 -5.70
C GLN A 184 2.05 -11.82 -5.06
N PHE A 185 0.76 -11.59 -5.26
CA PHE A 185 -0.26 -12.54 -4.81
C PHE A 185 -0.89 -13.17 -6.05
N GLY A 186 -0.72 -14.50 -6.16
CA GLY A 186 -1.32 -15.31 -7.21
C GLY A 186 -2.39 -16.23 -6.65
N PHE A 187 -3.42 -16.50 -7.44
CA PHE A 187 -4.42 -17.50 -7.09
C PHE A 187 -4.72 -18.42 -8.27
N PHE A 188 -5.04 -19.67 -7.95
CA PHE A 188 -5.36 -20.73 -8.89
C PHE A 188 -6.87 -20.95 -8.86
N VAL A 189 -7.51 -20.90 -10.03
CA VAL A 189 -8.95 -21.11 -10.19
C VAL A 189 -9.19 -22.22 -11.21
N GLY A 190 -9.83 -23.30 -10.77
CA GLY A 190 -10.37 -24.31 -11.68
C GLY A 190 -11.78 -23.93 -12.16
N ILE A 191 -12.22 -24.50 -13.28
CA ILE A 191 -13.60 -24.36 -13.77
C ILE A 191 -14.24 -25.75 -13.77
N ASN A 192 -15.43 -25.91 -13.18
CA ASN A 192 -16.16 -27.17 -13.24
C ASN A 192 -16.97 -27.33 -14.54
N ASN A 193 -17.58 -28.50 -14.74
CA ASN A 193 -18.40 -28.82 -15.93
C ASN A 193 -19.63 -27.92 -16.13
N HIS A 194 -19.97 -27.07 -15.15
CA HIS A 194 -21.05 -26.09 -15.22
C HIS A 194 -20.54 -24.66 -15.48
N GLY A 195 -19.23 -24.48 -15.74
CA GLY A 195 -18.62 -23.18 -15.96
C GLY A 195 -18.40 -22.36 -14.69
N GLN A 196 -18.48 -22.97 -13.49
CA GLN A 196 -18.32 -22.26 -12.23
C GLN A 196 -16.85 -22.27 -11.79
N SER A 197 -16.36 -21.10 -11.35
CA SER A 197 -15.03 -20.92 -10.79
C SER A 197 -14.89 -21.57 -9.41
N ILE A 198 -13.81 -22.32 -9.22
CA ILE A 198 -13.43 -22.98 -7.97
C ILE A 198 -12.04 -22.50 -7.60
N LEU A 199 -11.89 -21.78 -6.48
CA LEU A 199 -10.57 -21.44 -5.95
C LEU A 199 -9.86 -22.72 -5.50
N THR A 200 -8.78 -23.08 -6.17
CA THR A 200 -8.00 -24.28 -5.91
C THR A 200 -6.80 -24.00 -5.02
N GLY A 201 -6.22 -22.81 -5.09
CA GLY A 201 -5.10 -22.44 -4.24
C GLY A 201 -4.72 -20.99 -4.40
N ALA A 202 -3.71 -20.58 -3.63
CA ALA A 202 -3.09 -19.28 -3.77
C ALA A 202 -1.65 -19.32 -3.30
N GLY A 203 -0.89 -18.28 -3.67
CA GLY A 203 0.48 -18.13 -3.24
C GLY A 203 0.91 -16.67 -3.14
N LEU A 204 1.89 -16.45 -2.27
CA LEU A 204 2.68 -15.24 -2.17
C LEU A 204 4.06 -15.53 -2.73
N LEU A 205 4.50 -14.73 -3.70
CA LEU A 205 5.78 -14.90 -4.39
C LEU A 205 6.60 -13.63 -4.25
N TRP A 206 7.87 -13.78 -3.90
CA TRP A 206 8.79 -12.63 -3.85
C TRP A 206 9.17 -12.13 -5.25
N ASN A 207 9.35 -13.03 -6.23
CA ASN A 207 9.71 -12.67 -7.60
C ASN A 207 9.23 -13.74 -8.61
N GLU A 208 8.97 -13.36 -9.88
CA GLU A 208 8.52 -14.29 -10.95
C GLU A 208 9.66 -15.11 -11.58
N ILE A 209 10.88 -15.04 -11.05
CA ILE A 209 12.04 -15.68 -11.67
C ILE A 209 12.10 -17.14 -11.20
N THR A 210 11.57 -18.04 -12.02
CA THR A 210 11.92 -19.46 -12.03
C THR A 210 12.87 -19.73 -13.19
#